data_AF-A0A3L7UIW4-F1
#
_entry.id   AF-A0A3L7UIW4-F1
#
_cell.length_a   1.000
_cell.length_b   1.000
_cell.length_c   1.000
_cell.angle_alpha   90.00
_cell.angle_beta   90.00
_cell.angle_gamma   90.00
#
_symmetry.space_group_name_H-M   'P 1'
#
loop_
_entity.id
_entity.type
_entity.pdbx_description
1 polymer ?
#
loop_
_entity_poly.entity_id
_entity_poly.type
_entity_poly.pdbx_seq_one_letter_code
_entity_poly.pdbx_strand_id
1 'polypeptide(L)'
;MAHKKKETNASSSFFWTALTTIAALIGGAGATGWVMPDLPWLGPGISALASTLGLSGQQAQAVETTKPDANRKADANSWIPSTATPGIHPPSAPTASIAYAAGSSPSRLEPTPASLPAPAPANNVPLIAPVPPMATTPPQAKPSDAVLIASFNIQVFGESKMAKPEVVDVLARVVRTFDIVAIQEVRAKSDAIIPEFVRVINADGSRYQHVIGPRLGRTVSKEQYTFIYDTNRIELDTASVGTIRDPADRLHRPPMYARFRVRTTQPERGFSFWMVDTHTDPDEVSQEVDALADVFVVMRSARPDEDDVILLGDLNASPMQFGRIKQIPSIGWAISGVPTNTRRTKTYDNLIFDPITTREYTGRWGVVDLQNTFGLSIDKALQVSDHNPVWAAFSPWELPASQGALMQPAAIPMPVSRR
;
A
#
# COMPACT_ATOMS: atom_id res chain seq x y z
N MET A 1 83.08 11.98 6.53
CA MET A 1 82.33 10.77 6.10
C MET A 1 80.83 11.05 6.26
N ALA A 2 79.95 10.26 5.63
CA ALA A 2 78.60 10.72 5.29
C ALA A 2 77.59 10.70 6.46
N HIS A 3 76.91 11.83 6.69
CA HIS A 3 75.60 11.87 7.36
C HIS A 3 74.48 11.69 6.32
N LYS A 4 73.43 10.93 6.69
CA LYS A 4 72.30 10.63 5.81
C LYS A 4 71.25 11.74 5.89
N LYS A 5 70.79 12.24 4.74
CA LYS A 5 69.80 13.33 4.61
C LYS A 5 68.53 12.80 3.94
N LYS A 6 67.35 13.21 4.44
CA LYS A 6 66.12 13.62 3.73
C LYS A 6 64.97 13.69 4.74
N GLU A 7 64.45 14.87 5.10
CA GLU A 7 63.64 15.84 4.30
C GLU A 7 62.13 15.58 4.44
N THR A 8 61.54 16.23 5.43
CA THR A 8 60.12 16.60 5.44
C THR A 8 59.87 17.75 4.48
N ASN A 9 58.75 17.78 3.78
CA ASN A 9 58.17 19.02 3.27
C ASN A 9 56.64 18.88 3.11
N ALA A 10 55.94 19.99 3.28
CA ALA A 10 54.49 20.08 3.15
C ALA A 10 54.10 21.04 2.00
N SER A 11 52.80 21.27 1.85
CA SER A 11 52.14 22.17 0.90
C SER A 11 52.02 21.71 -0.57
N SER A 12 50.79 21.41 -0.97
CA SER A 12 50.07 22.18 -1.99
C SER A 12 48.57 21.85 -1.87
N SER A 13 47.71 22.79 -2.27
CA SER A 13 46.25 22.69 -2.18
C SER A 13 45.61 22.71 -3.57
N PHE A 14 44.27 22.77 -3.61
CA PHE A 14 43.40 22.84 -4.80
C PHE A 14 43.21 21.54 -5.60
N PHE A 15 42.03 20.93 -5.42
CA PHE A 15 40.98 20.99 -6.47
C PHE A 15 39.59 20.76 -5.84
N TRP A 16 38.76 21.82 -5.73
CA TRP A 16 37.36 21.75 -5.29
C TRP A 16 36.58 23.01 -5.73
N THR A 17 35.80 22.90 -6.81
CA THR A 17 34.71 23.80 -7.30
C THR A 17 34.14 23.13 -8.56
N ALA A 18 32.89 23.27 -9.03
CA ALA A 18 31.72 24.14 -8.81
C ALA A 18 30.46 23.42 -9.42
N LEU A 19 29.16 23.77 -9.36
CA LEU A 19 28.23 24.67 -8.61
C LEU A 19 26.80 24.25 -9.12
N THR A 20 25.64 24.33 -8.46
CA THR A 20 25.27 24.55 -7.04
C THR A 20 23.81 24.12 -6.79
N THR A 21 23.53 23.60 -5.59
CA THR A 21 22.44 24.02 -4.67
C THR A 21 21.37 25.00 -5.15
N ILE A 22 20.09 24.66 -4.94
CA ILE A 22 19.10 25.58 -4.35
C ILE A 22 18.42 24.86 -3.18
N ALA A 23 18.24 25.55 -2.05
CA ALA A 23 17.53 25.05 -0.87
C ALA A 23 16.79 26.19 -0.15
N ALA A 24 15.62 25.88 0.42
CA ALA A 24 14.94 26.67 1.43
C ALA A 24 14.11 25.68 2.29
N LEU A 25 14.50 25.29 3.52
CA LEU A 25 14.69 26.04 4.77
C LEU A 25 13.39 26.62 5.37
N ILE A 26 12.93 25.93 6.44
CA ILE A 26 12.27 26.35 7.69
C ILE A 26 11.44 25.13 8.16
N GLY A 27 11.61 24.54 9.35
CA GLY A 27 12.60 24.73 10.41
C GLY A 27 12.10 24.13 11.74
N GLY A 28 13.00 23.70 12.65
CA GLY A 28 12.64 23.32 14.03
C GLY A 28 12.92 21.87 14.45
N ALA A 29 14.12 21.65 15.00
CA ALA A 29 14.55 20.60 15.95
C ALA A 29 13.76 19.26 16.06
N GLY A 30 14.42 18.16 15.66
CA GLY A 30 14.00 16.77 15.92
C GLY A 30 15.02 15.76 15.38
N ALA A 31 16.21 15.68 16.00
CA ALA A 31 17.40 15.14 15.35
C ALA A 31 17.73 13.66 15.71
N THR A 32 17.17 12.71 14.96
CA THR A 32 17.67 11.31 14.84
C THR A 32 17.35 10.67 13.46
N GLY A 33 17.48 11.45 12.39
CA GLY A 33 17.26 10.97 11.02
C GLY A 33 18.40 10.07 10.51
N TRP A 34 18.35 8.77 10.81
CA TRP A 34 19.21 7.76 10.19
C TRP A 34 18.68 7.36 8.81
N VAL A 35 19.42 7.74 7.76
CA VAL A 35 19.17 7.24 6.40
C VAL A 35 19.58 5.77 6.34
N MET A 36 18.61 4.87 6.19
CA MET A 36 18.83 3.45 5.88
C MET A 36 18.76 3.26 4.35
N PRO A 37 19.87 2.98 3.64
CA PRO A 37 19.82 2.84 2.18
C PRO A 37 19.15 1.53 1.73
N ASP A 38 19.24 0.47 2.53
CA ASP A 38 18.91 -0.90 2.13
C ASP A 38 18.10 -1.64 3.22
N LEU A 39 16.78 -1.77 3.02
CA LEU A 39 16.04 -2.87 3.65
C LEU A 39 16.52 -4.22 3.10
N PRO A 40 16.46 -5.32 3.88
CA PRO A 40 16.76 -6.66 3.38
C PRO A 40 15.81 -7.02 2.22
N TRP A 41 16.38 -7.55 1.14
CA TRP A 41 15.67 -7.77 -0.12
C TRP A 41 14.69 -8.95 -0.01
N LEU A 42 13.53 -8.87 -0.67
CA LEU A 42 12.66 -10.04 -0.83
C LEU A 42 13.41 -11.15 -1.59
N GLY A 43 13.68 -12.26 -0.91
CA GLY A 43 14.46 -13.37 -1.44
C GLY A 43 14.59 -14.53 -0.46
N PRO A 44 15.12 -15.68 -0.89
CA PRO A 44 15.08 -16.94 -0.14
C PRO A 44 15.83 -16.93 1.20
N GLY A 45 16.69 -15.94 1.46
CA GLY A 45 17.39 -15.79 2.73
C GLY A 45 16.50 -15.42 3.92
N ILE A 46 15.31 -14.83 3.69
CA ILE A 46 14.46 -14.34 4.79
C ILE A 46 13.73 -15.49 5.50
N SER A 47 13.44 -16.59 4.80
CA SER A 47 13.00 -17.85 5.44
C SER A 47 14.02 -18.40 6.45
N ALA A 48 15.32 -18.12 6.27
CA ALA A 48 16.35 -18.53 7.22
C ALA A 48 16.38 -17.64 8.48
N LEU A 49 16.07 -16.34 8.36
CA LEU A 49 15.91 -15.43 9.50
C LEU A 49 14.76 -15.89 10.42
N ALA A 50 13.62 -16.31 9.84
CA ALA A 50 12.50 -16.87 10.59
C ALA A 50 12.91 -18.12 11.40
N SER A 51 13.77 -18.99 10.86
CA SER A 51 14.31 -20.15 11.59
C SER A 51 15.42 -19.82 12.60
N THR A 52 16.02 -18.63 12.53
CA THR A 52 17.14 -18.25 13.43
C THR A 52 16.62 -17.65 14.76
N LEU A 53 15.37 -17.17 14.80
CA LEU A 53 14.75 -16.56 15.98
C LEU A 53 14.15 -17.58 16.99
N GLY A 54 14.94 -18.61 17.33
CA GLY A 54 14.87 -19.24 18.66
C GLY A 54 14.01 -20.50 18.86
N LEU A 55 14.48 -21.65 18.39
CA LEU A 55 14.25 -22.94 19.08
C LEU A 55 15.55 -23.77 19.10
N SER A 56 16.31 -23.67 20.19
CA SER A 56 17.54 -24.45 20.41
C SER A 56 17.24 -25.79 21.09
N GLY A 57 17.11 -26.87 20.31
CA GLY A 57 16.78 -28.20 20.82
C GLY A 57 17.32 -29.36 19.99
N GLN A 58 18.39 -30.00 20.50
CA GLN A 58 18.92 -31.32 20.12
C GLN A 58 19.48 -31.54 18.69
N GLN A 59 20.81 -31.62 18.63
CA GLN A 59 21.64 -32.57 17.87
C GLN A 59 21.18 -33.02 16.46
N ALA A 60 21.93 -32.56 15.44
CA ALA A 60 22.17 -33.30 14.21
C ALA A 60 23.68 -33.56 14.06
N GLN A 61 24.06 -34.79 13.66
CA GLN A 61 25.46 -35.15 13.43
C GLN A 61 25.91 -34.69 12.04
N ALA A 62 27.18 -34.29 11.90
CA ALA A 62 27.74 -33.92 10.60
C ALA A 62 27.94 -35.15 9.71
N VAL A 63 27.50 -35.07 8.46
CA VAL A 63 27.90 -35.98 7.38
C VAL A 63 28.62 -35.16 6.31
N GLU A 64 29.88 -35.48 6.11
CA GLU A 64 30.77 -34.84 5.15
C GLU A 64 30.47 -35.38 3.73
N THR A 65 30.22 -34.49 2.76
CA THR A 65 30.08 -34.88 1.35
C THR A 65 30.99 -34.03 0.47
N THR A 66 31.96 -34.70 -0.16
CA THR A 66 32.97 -34.10 -1.01
C THR A 66 32.46 -33.87 -2.44
N LYS A 67 32.98 -32.84 -3.11
CA LYS A 67 32.87 -32.69 -4.57
C LYS A 67 33.72 -33.74 -5.30
N PRO A 68 33.29 -34.15 -6.50
CA PRO A 68 34.21 -34.49 -7.59
C PRO A 68 34.15 -33.44 -8.72
N ASP A 69 35.27 -33.28 -9.44
CA ASP A 69 35.45 -32.31 -10.52
C ASP A 69 34.98 -32.79 -11.91
N ALA A 70 34.88 -31.85 -12.86
CA ALA A 70 34.49 -32.12 -14.23
C ALA A 70 35.68 -32.45 -15.14
N ASN A 71 35.61 -33.55 -15.89
CA ASN A 71 36.17 -33.62 -17.26
C ASN A 71 35.77 -34.87 -18.06
N ARG A 72 35.06 -34.69 -19.18
CA ARG A 72 35.27 -35.37 -20.48
C ARG A 72 34.37 -34.78 -21.58
N LYS A 73 34.78 -34.95 -22.84
CA LYS A 73 34.09 -34.51 -24.07
C LYS A 73 34.17 -35.61 -25.14
N ALA A 74 33.30 -35.49 -26.16
CA ALA A 74 33.21 -36.33 -27.37
C ALA A 74 32.69 -37.77 -27.12
N ASP A 75 32.06 -38.49 -28.06
CA ASP A 75 32.02 -38.37 -29.54
C ASP A 75 30.58 -38.24 -30.14
N ALA A 76 30.37 -38.54 -31.45
CA ALA A 76 29.17 -38.17 -32.23
C ALA A 76 28.73 -39.12 -33.37
N ASN A 77 27.50 -38.90 -33.88
CA ASN A 77 26.90 -39.23 -35.21
C ASN A 77 26.24 -40.61 -35.54
N SER A 78 25.28 -40.54 -36.49
CA SER A 78 24.45 -41.58 -37.20
C SER A 78 23.42 -42.40 -36.37
N TRP A 79 22.12 -42.63 -36.69
CA TRP A 79 21.23 -42.62 -37.91
C TRP A 79 21.18 -44.00 -38.65
N ILE A 80 20.06 -44.57 -39.17
CA ILE A 80 18.81 -43.96 -39.73
C ILE A 80 17.41 -44.53 -39.26
N PRO A 81 16.81 -45.65 -39.76
CA PRO A 81 15.38 -45.58 -40.20
C PRO A 81 14.35 -46.70 -39.83
N SER A 82 13.08 -46.46 -40.23
CA SER A 82 11.96 -47.41 -40.56
C SER A 82 11.01 -47.90 -39.43
N THR A 83 9.68 -48.09 -39.58
CA THR A 83 8.70 -47.84 -40.69
C THR A 83 7.21 -47.85 -40.26
N ALA A 84 6.32 -47.16 -41.03
CA ALA A 84 4.88 -47.43 -41.34
C ALA A 84 3.82 -47.65 -40.20
N THR A 85 2.82 -46.78 -39.93
CA THR A 85 1.53 -46.40 -40.64
C THR A 85 0.38 -47.43 -40.57
N PRO A 86 -0.94 -47.07 -40.72
CA PRO A 86 -1.65 -45.75 -40.80
C PRO A 86 -2.67 -45.53 -39.63
N GLY A 87 -3.60 -44.56 -39.57
CA GLY A 87 -3.85 -43.30 -40.32
C GLY A 87 -5.28 -43.13 -40.92
N ILE A 88 -6.21 -42.39 -40.27
CA ILE A 88 -7.56 -41.97 -40.79
C ILE A 88 -7.94 -40.53 -40.31
N HIS A 89 -8.58 -39.74 -41.20
CA HIS A 89 -9.15 -38.38 -41.02
C HIS A 89 -10.27 -38.17 -42.08
N PRO A 90 -11.02 -37.04 -42.12
CA PRO A 90 -11.84 -36.36 -41.10
C PRO A 90 -13.34 -36.37 -41.54
N PRO A 91 -14.21 -35.41 -41.14
CA PRO A 91 -14.35 -34.15 -41.90
C PRO A 91 -14.66 -32.90 -41.03
N SER A 92 -15.00 -31.76 -41.66
CA SER A 92 -14.89 -30.41 -41.06
C SER A 92 -16.16 -29.54 -41.17
N ALA A 93 -16.40 -28.71 -40.14
CA ALA A 93 -17.18 -27.45 -40.15
C ALA A 93 -18.72 -27.60 -40.45
N PRO A 94 -19.57 -26.55 -40.35
CA PRO A 94 -19.34 -25.12 -40.63
C PRO A 94 -19.51 -24.14 -39.44
N THR A 95 -18.89 -22.97 -39.57
CA THR A 95 -19.27 -21.74 -38.84
C THR A 95 -20.44 -21.04 -39.53
N ALA A 96 -21.30 -20.38 -38.75
CA ALA A 96 -22.38 -19.53 -39.27
C ALA A 96 -22.22 -18.09 -38.76
N SER A 97 -21.94 -17.16 -39.68
CA SER A 97 -21.97 -15.72 -39.44
C SER A 97 -23.25 -15.13 -40.04
N ILE A 98 -23.89 -14.21 -39.31
CA ILE A 98 -25.06 -13.46 -39.81
C ILE A 98 -24.71 -11.98 -39.80
N ALA A 99 -24.68 -11.38 -40.98
CA ALA A 99 -24.76 -9.94 -41.19
C ALA A 99 -26.14 -9.62 -41.77
N TYR A 100 -26.68 -8.44 -41.44
CA TYR A 100 -27.88 -7.89 -42.06
C TYR A 100 -27.62 -6.46 -42.49
N ALA A 101 -28.06 -6.10 -43.70
CA ALA A 101 -27.86 -4.78 -44.28
C ALA A 101 -29.13 -4.29 -45.02
N ALA A 102 -29.49 -3.03 -44.71
CA ALA A 102 -30.19 -2.03 -45.53
C ALA A 102 -31.46 -2.39 -46.35
N GLY A 103 -32.50 -1.57 -46.15
CA GLY A 103 -33.64 -1.38 -47.06
C GLY A 103 -35.01 -1.49 -46.35
N SER A 104 -36.01 -0.65 -46.62
CA SER A 104 -36.07 0.65 -47.33
C SER A 104 -37.40 1.37 -47.00
N SER A 105 -37.41 2.71 -46.99
CA SER A 105 -38.60 3.53 -46.67
C SER A 105 -39.66 3.57 -47.79
N PRO A 106 -40.87 4.11 -47.51
CA PRO A 106 -41.29 5.29 -48.28
C PRO A 106 -42.04 6.40 -47.49
N SER A 107 -42.01 7.62 -48.06
CA SER A 107 -42.93 8.79 -47.90
C SER A 107 -43.36 9.24 -46.49
N ARG A 108 -43.01 10.44 -45.96
CA ARG A 108 -42.99 11.84 -46.47
C ARG A 108 -44.37 12.53 -46.54
N LEU A 109 -44.56 13.50 -45.65
CA LEU A 109 -45.26 14.78 -45.91
C LEU A 109 -44.40 15.91 -45.31
N GLU A 110 -44.45 17.10 -45.91
CA GLU A 110 -43.81 18.34 -45.43
C GLU A 110 -44.87 19.45 -45.32
N PRO A 111 -44.56 20.55 -44.61
CA PRO A 111 -44.26 21.76 -45.38
C PRO A 111 -43.03 22.56 -44.89
N THR A 112 -42.63 23.51 -45.73
CA THR A 112 -41.43 24.37 -45.65
C THR A 112 -41.81 25.81 -45.21
N PRO A 113 -40.89 26.81 -45.19
CA PRO A 113 -39.57 26.86 -44.52
C PRO A 113 -39.41 28.14 -43.66
N ALA A 114 -38.29 28.25 -42.90
CA ALA A 114 -37.83 29.51 -42.31
C ALA A 114 -36.32 29.70 -42.48
N SER A 115 -35.87 30.96 -42.59
CA SER A 115 -34.53 31.36 -43.03
C SER A 115 -33.41 31.22 -41.98
N LEU A 116 -32.21 30.84 -42.43
CA LEU A 116 -30.96 30.97 -41.66
C LEU A 116 -30.46 32.43 -41.61
N PRO A 117 -29.98 32.92 -40.45
CA PRO A 117 -29.06 34.05 -40.34
C PRO A 117 -27.58 33.61 -40.26
N ALA A 118 -26.67 34.57 -40.42
CA ALA A 118 -25.21 34.39 -40.43
C ALA A 118 -24.60 34.10 -39.04
N PRO A 119 -23.35 33.55 -38.95
CA PRO A 119 -22.70 33.26 -37.68
C PRO A 119 -22.30 34.52 -36.89
N ALA A 120 -22.39 34.43 -35.56
CA ALA A 120 -21.99 35.46 -34.59
C ALA A 120 -20.71 35.03 -33.83
N PRO A 121 -19.93 35.97 -33.26
CA PRO A 121 -18.53 35.71 -32.87
C PRO A 121 -18.36 34.99 -31.53
N ALA A 122 -17.17 34.43 -31.33
CA ALA A 122 -16.77 33.84 -30.06
C ALA A 122 -16.53 34.91 -28.98
N ASN A 123 -17.29 34.82 -27.88
CA ASN A 123 -16.88 35.18 -26.51
C ASN A 123 -18.04 34.94 -25.55
N ASN A 124 -17.98 33.86 -24.76
CA ASN A 124 -18.67 33.70 -23.47
C ASN A 124 -18.25 32.36 -22.82
N VAL A 125 -17.32 32.40 -21.87
CA VAL A 125 -17.15 31.31 -20.90
C VAL A 125 -18.21 31.51 -19.82
N PRO A 126 -19.03 30.50 -19.46
CA PRO A 126 -20.01 30.66 -18.38
C PRO A 126 -19.30 30.94 -17.07
N LEU A 127 -19.66 32.03 -16.37
CA LEU A 127 -19.26 32.19 -14.97
C LEU A 127 -19.94 31.10 -14.15
N ILE A 128 -19.14 30.33 -13.40
CA ILE A 128 -19.65 29.34 -12.46
C ILE A 128 -20.42 30.08 -11.37
N ALA A 129 -21.72 29.79 -11.25
CA ALA A 129 -22.56 30.37 -10.20
C ALA A 129 -22.08 29.86 -8.82
N PRO A 130 -22.01 30.73 -7.79
CA PRO A 130 -21.63 30.30 -6.45
C PRO A 130 -22.69 29.36 -5.88
N VAL A 131 -22.29 28.13 -5.57
CA VAL A 131 -23.13 27.15 -4.87
C VAL A 131 -23.43 27.68 -3.46
N PRO A 132 -24.69 27.72 -3.01
CA PRO A 132 -25.02 28.19 -1.67
C PRO A 132 -24.41 27.25 -0.61
N PRO A 133 -23.93 27.77 0.53
CA PRO A 133 -23.42 26.93 1.60
C PRO A 133 -24.56 26.10 2.18
N MET A 134 -24.56 24.78 1.90
CA MET A 134 -25.38 23.85 2.67
C MET A 134 -24.96 23.93 4.14
N ALA A 135 -25.93 23.97 5.05
CA ALA A 135 -25.66 24.07 6.48
C ALA A 135 -24.90 22.83 6.95
N THR A 136 -23.59 22.95 7.09
CA THR A 136 -22.73 21.88 7.59
C THR A 136 -22.99 21.70 9.08
N THR A 137 -23.55 20.56 9.45
CA THR A 137 -23.25 19.96 10.77
C THR A 137 -21.72 19.96 10.90
N PRO A 138 -21.15 20.52 11.99
CA PRO A 138 -19.71 20.49 12.17
C PRO A 138 -19.17 19.06 12.01
N PRO A 139 -18.04 18.84 11.32
CA PRO A 139 -17.43 17.52 11.24
C PRO A 139 -17.32 16.93 12.65
N GLN A 140 -17.80 15.70 12.83
CA GLN A 140 -17.75 15.05 14.14
C GLN A 140 -16.28 15.00 14.57
N ALA A 141 -15.96 15.73 15.65
CA ALA A 141 -14.59 15.86 16.11
C ALA A 141 -14.00 14.48 16.38
N LYS A 142 -12.83 14.21 15.78
CA LYS A 142 -12.14 12.93 15.93
C LYS A 142 -11.85 12.66 17.41
N PRO A 143 -11.89 11.39 17.86
CA PRO A 143 -11.59 11.03 19.25
C PRO A 143 -10.26 11.62 19.72
N SER A 144 -10.23 12.20 20.92
CA SER A 144 -8.97 12.61 21.58
C SER A 144 -8.28 11.45 22.31
N ASP A 145 -9.02 10.36 22.55
CA ASP A 145 -8.58 9.10 23.19
C ASP A 145 -7.97 8.09 22.21
N ALA A 146 -8.08 8.32 20.89
CA ALA A 146 -7.61 7.40 19.86
C ALA A 146 -7.26 8.09 18.54
N VAL A 147 -6.41 7.43 17.77
CA VAL A 147 -6.04 7.76 16.39
C VAL A 147 -6.72 6.79 15.43
N LEU A 148 -7.33 7.33 14.37
CA LEU A 148 -8.11 6.55 13.41
C LEU A 148 -7.32 6.36 12.11
N ILE A 149 -6.91 5.11 11.84
CA ILE A 149 -6.11 4.71 10.68
C ILE A 149 -7.01 3.93 9.72
N ALA A 150 -6.98 4.27 8.43
CA ALA A 150 -7.84 3.68 7.42
C ALA A 150 -7.13 3.28 6.12
N SER A 151 -7.70 2.33 5.40
CA SER A 151 -7.38 2.01 4.00
C SER A 151 -8.61 2.21 3.11
N PHE A 152 -8.41 2.64 1.86
CA PHE A 152 -9.49 2.85 0.91
C PHE A 152 -9.02 2.71 -0.54
N ASN A 153 -9.40 1.59 -1.19
CA ASN A 153 -9.31 1.50 -2.65
C ASN A 153 -10.35 2.44 -3.27
N ILE A 154 -9.90 3.46 -4.00
CA ILE A 154 -10.76 4.41 -4.72
C ILE A 154 -10.70 4.04 -6.21
N GLN A 155 -11.57 3.12 -6.63
CA GLN A 155 -11.63 2.53 -7.98
C GLN A 155 -11.33 3.54 -9.11
N VAL A 156 -10.19 3.41 -9.78
CA VAL A 156 -9.66 4.33 -10.80
C VAL A 156 -9.68 5.79 -10.34
N PHE A 157 -8.88 6.13 -9.33
CA PHE A 157 -8.77 7.50 -8.85
C PHE A 157 -7.86 8.33 -9.75
N GLY A 158 -8.47 9.19 -10.57
CA GLY A 158 -7.80 10.08 -11.50
C GLY A 158 -8.68 11.22 -11.97
N GLU A 159 -8.29 11.84 -13.09
CA GLU A 159 -8.92 13.02 -13.69
C GLU A 159 -10.44 12.87 -13.81
N SER A 160 -10.92 11.74 -14.33
CA SER A 160 -12.35 11.45 -14.56
C SER A 160 -13.18 11.25 -13.27
N LYS A 161 -12.54 11.11 -12.11
CA LYS A 161 -13.22 11.05 -10.80
C LYS A 161 -13.17 12.42 -10.09
N MET A 162 -12.04 13.13 -10.19
CA MET A 162 -11.92 14.51 -9.71
C MET A 162 -12.87 15.48 -10.45
N ALA A 163 -13.21 15.19 -11.71
CA ALA A 163 -14.20 15.95 -12.49
C ALA A 163 -15.67 15.77 -12.03
N LYS A 164 -15.96 15.05 -10.93
CA LYS A 164 -17.31 14.80 -10.39
C LYS A 164 -17.46 15.38 -8.99
N PRO A 165 -17.92 16.65 -8.82
CA PRO A 165 -17.91 17.33 -7.52
C PRO A 165 -18.64 16.58 -6.41
N GLU A 166 -19.72 15.86 -6.72
CA GLU A 166 -20.47 15.09 -5.73
C GLU A 166 -19.75 13.82 -5.26
N VAL A 167 -18.87 13.26 -6.11
CA VAL A 167 -17.97 12.17 -5.69
C VAL A 167 -16.84 12.72 -4.83
N VAL A 168 -16.25 13.85 -5.23
CA VAL A 168 -15.14 14.47 -4.48
C VAL A 168 -15.56 14.96 -3.10
N ASP A 169 -16.80 15.45 -2.91
CA ASP A 169 -17.35 15.76 -1.56
C ASP A 169 -17.35 14.53 -0.66
N VAL A 170 -17.90 13.41 -1.14
CA VAL A 170 -17.97 12.15 -0.37
C VAL A 170 -16.55 11.65 -0.05
N LEU A 171 -15.65 11.63 -1.02
CA LEU A 171 -14.24 11.24 -0.80
C LEU A 171 -13.56 12.15 0.24
N ALA A 172 -13.74 13.46 0.15
CA ALA A 172 -13.13 14.40 1.09
C ALA A 172 -13.74 14.27 2.50
N ARG A 173 -15.03 13.97 2.64
CA ARG A 173 -15.69 13.71 3.92
C ARG A 173 -15.29 12.37 4.52
N VAL A 174 -15.05 11.34 3.71
CA VAL A 174 -14.42 10.09 4.15
C VAL A 174 -13.03 10.38 4.73
N VAL A 175 -12.14 11.06 3.99
CA VAL A 175 -10.78 11.34 4.48
C VAL A 175 -10.79 12.18 5.76
N ARG A 176 -11.66 13.18 5.87
CA ARG A 176 -11.82 14.00 7.08
C ARG A 176 -12.18 13.21 8.34
N THR A 177 -12.77 12.02 8.20
CA THR A 177 -13.15 11.15 9.33
C THR A 177 -11.92 10.52 10.01
N PHE A 178 -10.78 10.44 9.31
CA PHE A 178 -9.60 9.68 9.73
C PHE A 178 -8.38 10.56 9.99
N ASP A 179 -7.45 10.08 10.80
CA ASP A 179 -6.18 10.77 11.02
C ASP A 179 -5.17 10.51 9.92
N ILE A 180 -5.23 9.32 9.35
CA ILE A 180 -4.44 8.94 8.19
C ILE A 180 -5.19 7.90 7.36
N VAL A 181 -5.14 8.07 6.05
CA VAL A 181 -5.77 7.17 5.07
C VAL A 181 -4.73 6.74 4.05
N ALA A 182 -4.56 5.42 3.90
CA ALA A 182 -3.91 4.80 2.75
C ALA A 182 -4.91 4.70 1.59
N ILE A 183 -4.51 5.17 0.41
CA ILE A 183 -5.35 5.22 -0.78
C ILE A 183 -4.67 4.48 -1.92
N GLN A 184 -5.37 3.45 -2.41
CA GLN A 184 -4.98 2.63 -3.55
C GLN A 184 -5.64 3.12 -4.85
N GLU A 185 -5.26 2.53 -6.00
CA GLU A 185 -5.80 2.84 -7.33
C GLU A 185 -5.67 4.30 -7.81
N VAL A 186 -4.64 5.04 -7.37
CA VAL A 186 -4.33 6.36 -7.97
C VAL A 186 -3.80 6.16 -9.41
N ARG A 187 -4.71 6.20 -10.39
CA ARG A 187 -4.49 5.98 -11.82
C ARG A 187 -4.56 7.31 -12.59
N ALA A 188 -3.76 8.28 -12.15
CA ALA A 188 -3.69 9.63 -12.72
C ALA A 188 -2.51 9.82 -13.69
N LYS A 189 -2.71 10.57 -14.78
CA LYS A 189 -1.62 11.04 -15.65
C LYS A 189 -1.00 12.34 -15.14
N SER A 190 -1.82 13.21 -14.54
CA SER A 190 -1.40 14.44 -13.90
C SER A 190 -1.00 14.20 -12.45
N ASP A 191 0.23 14.57 -12.09
CA ASP A 191 0.71 14.55 -10.70
C ASP A 191 -0.03 15.56 -9.80
N ALA A 192 -0.84 16.46 -10.37
CA ALA A 192 -1.63 17.44 -9.62
C ALA A 192 -2.89 16.86 -8.96
N ILE A 193 -3.30 15.62 -9.27
CA ILE A 193 -4.58 15.05 -8.80
C ILE A 193 -4.65 14.91 -7.27
N ILE A 194 -3.62 14.38 -6.61
CA ILE A 194 -3.60 14.29 -5.14
C ILE A 194 -3.40 15.66 -4.47
N PRO A 195 -2.48 16.54 -4.93
CA PRO A 195 -2.43 17.93 -4.48
C PRO A 195 -3.77 18.68 -4.56
N GLU A 196 -4.54 18.50 -5.64
CA GLU A 196 -5.87 19.10 -5.77
C GLU A 196 -6.90 18.45 -4.84
N PHE A 197 -6.88 17.11 -4.67
CA PHE A 197 -7.77 16.46 -3.72
C PHE A 197 -7.51 16.92 -2.28
N VAL A 198 -6.23 17.05 -1.88
CA VAL A 198 -5.85 17.61 -0.57
C VAL A 198 -6.29 19.07 -0.42
N ARG A 199 -6.26 19.87 -1.50
CA ARG A 199 -6.84 21.23 -1.52
C ARG A 199 -8.35 21.22 -1.23
N VAL A 200 -9.10 20.23 -1.71
CA VAL A 200 -10.55 20.07 -1.42
C VAL A 200 -10.79 19.54 -0.01
N ILE A 201 -9.95 18.62 0.49
CA ILE A 201 -9.98 18.15 1.88
C ILE A 201 -9.68 19.29 2.86
N ASN A 202 -8.82 20.24 2.53
CA ASN A 202 -8.48 21.38 3.40
C ASN A 202 -9.42 22.59 3.25
N ALA A 203 -10.42 22.53 2.37
CA ALA A 203 -11.30 23.66 2.06
C ALA A 203 -12.23 24.10 3.23
N ASP A 204 -12.38 23.28 4.27
CA ASP A 204 -13.13 23.58 5.49
C ASP A 204 -12.23 24.06 6.66
N GLY A 205 -10.93 24.26 6.42
CA GLY A 205 -9.94 24.60 7.45
C GLY A 205 -9.20 23.41 8.03
N SER A 206 -9.50 22.18 7.59
CA SER A 206 -8.69 20.98 7.89
C SER A 206 -7.23 21.15 7.41
N ARG A 207 -6.30 20.38 7.99
CA ARG A 207 -4.85 20.49 7.72
C ARG A 207 -4.21 19.17 7.34
N TYR A 208 -4.71 18.55 6.28
CA TYR A 208 -4.10 17.35 5.71
C TYR A 208 -2.90 17.68 4.83
N GLN A 209 -1.89 16.83 4.86
CA GLN A 209 -0.85 16.71 3.83
C GLN A 209 -0.91 15.32 3.20
N HIS A 210 -0.10 15.09 2.17
CA HIS A 210 0.02 13.79 1.53
C HIS A 210 1.47 13.43 1.25
N VAL A 211 1.72 12.13 1.10
CA VAL A 211 2.90 11.58 0.44
C VAL A 211 2.44 10.51 -0.55
N ILE A 212 3.07 10.47 -1.73
CA ILE A 212 2.64 9.62 -2.86
C ILE A 212 3.83 8.81 -3.40
N GLY A 213 3.59 7.54 -3.69
CA GLY A 213 4.59 6.61 -4.23
C GLY A 213 4.82 6.76 -5.74
N PRO A 214 5.82 6.05 -6.29
CA PRO A 214 6.04 5.95 -7.73
C PRO A 214 4.90 5.23 -8.45
N ARG A 215 4.85 5.35 -9.79
CA ARG A 215 3.89 4.60 -10.64
C ARG A 215 4.33 3.13 -10.78
N LEU A 216 3.60 2.24 -10.12
CA LEU A 216 3.83 0.79 -10.03
C LEU A 216 2.86 -0.01 -10.91
N GLY A 217 3.15 -1.30 -11.09
CA GLY A 217 2.40 -2.19 -11.98
C GLY A 217 3.24 -2.70 -13.15
N ARG A 218 2.98 -3.94 -13.57
CA ARG A 218 3.66 -4.59 -14.70
C ARG A 218 3.07 -4.18 -16.07
N THR A 219 1.84 -3.68 -16.08
CA THR A 219 1.16 -3.19 -17.30
C THR A 219 1.47 -1.71 -17.60
N VAL A 220 0.97 -1.22 -18.74
CA VAL A 220 1.00 0.22 -19.08
C VAL A 220 0.02 1.06 -18.26
N SER A 221 -0.99 0.45 -17.64
CA SER A 221 -1.96 1.11 -16.75
C SER A 221 -1.47 1.03 -15.31
N LYS A 222 -0.56 1.94 -14.96
CA LYS A 222 0.09 1.97 -13.65
C LYS A 222 -0.71 2.71 -12.58
N GLU A 223 -0.44 2.36 -11.33
CA GLU A 223 -1.07 2.90 -10.12
C GLU A 223 -0.05 3.57 -9.20
N GLN A 224 -0.51 4.40 -8.29
CA GLN A 224 0.27 4.91 -7.16
C GLN A 224 -0.48 4.65 -5.85
N TYR A 225 0.27 4.38 -4.80
CA TYR A 225 -0.21 4.45 -3.41
C TYR A 225 -0.05 5.88 -2.90
N THR A 226 -0.93 6.34 -2.02
CA THR A 226 -0.73 7.61 -1.31
C THR A 226 -1.29 7.59 0.10
N PHE A 227 -0.53 8.16 1.04
CA PHE A 227 -0.97 8.41 2.40
C PHE A 227 -1.40 9.85 2.53
N ILE A 228 -2.64 10.09 2.99
CA ILE A 228 -3.17 11.43 3.29
C ILE A 228 -3.44 11.53 4.79
N TYR A 229 -2.85 12.52 5.47
CA TYR A 229 -2.76 12.55 6.94
C TYR A 229 -2.94 13.94 7.55
N ASP A 230 -3.63 14.02 8.68
CA ASP A 230 -3.92 15.24 9.44
C ASP A 230 -2.69 15.70 10.23
N THR A 231 -2.06 16.79 9.76
CA THR A 231 -0.80 17.30 10.34
C THR A 231 -0.92 17.87 11.75
N ASN A 232 -2.14 18.07 12.26
CA ASN A 232 -2.36 18.41 13.67
C ASN A 232 -2.20 17.20 14.61
N ARG A 233 -2.33 15.97 14.07
CA ARG A 233 -2.42 14.72 14.84
C ARG A 233 -1.40 13.66 14.42
N ILE A 234 -0.85 13.74 13.20
CA ILE A 234 0.14 12.80 12.65
C ILE A 234 1.39 13.55 12.15
N GLU A 235 2.54 12.93 12.39
CA GLU A 235 3.86 13.27 11.85
C GLU A 235 4.32 12.17 10.90
N LEU A 236 5.04 12.55 9.84
CA LEU A 236 5.67 11.66 8.87
C LEU A 236 7.19 11.76 9.02
N ASP A 237 7.89 10.65 9.20
CA ASP A 237 9.34 10.58 9.01
C ASP A 237 9.61 10.57 7.49
N THR A 238 9.86 11.74 6.90
CA THR A 238 10.03 11.88 5.44
C THR A 238 11.26 11.15 4.89
N ALA A 239 12.22 10.77 5.73
CA ALA A 239 13.38 9.96 5.34
C ALA A 239 13.05 8.46 5.30
N SER A 240 11.90 8.05 5.85
CA SER A 240 11.45 6.65 5.90
C SER A 240 10.58 6.21 4.71
N VAL A 241 10.21 7.14 3.83
CA VAL A 241 9.29 6.89 2.70
C VAL A 241 9.96 6.03 1.64
N GLY A 242 9.31 4.94 1.23
CA GLY A 242 9.82 4.10 0.14
C GLY A 242 8.81 3.10 -0.42
N THR A 243 9.32 2.19 -1.24
CA THR A 243 8.58 1.05 -1.79
C THR A 243 9.42 -0.21 -1.63
N ILE A 244 8.77 -1.32 -1.29
CA ILE A 244 9.41 -2.62 -1.10
C ILE A 244 10.24 -3.01 -2.33
N ARG A 245 11.48 -3.42 -2.09
CA ARG A 245 12.36 -3.97 -3.13
C ARG A 245 12.00 -5.43 -3.39
N ASP A 246 11.35 -5.67 -4.51
CA ASP A 246 11.01 -7.01 -5.00
C ASP A 246 11.82 -7.38 -6.26
N PRO A 247 13.09 -7.81 -6.11
CA PRO A 247 13.92 -8.26 -7.24
C PRO A 247 13.47 -9.61 -7.81
N ALA A 248 12.47 -10.26 -7.20
CA ALA A 248 11.92 -11.54 -7.63
C ALA A 248 10.57 -11.40 -8.37
N ASP A 249 10.05 -10.17 -8.53
CA ASP A 249 8.81 -9.82 -9.24
C ASP A 249 7.58 -10.64 -8.76
N ARG A 250 7.49 -10.87 -7.44
CA ARG A 250 6.42 -11.64 -6.78
C ARG A 250 5.14 -10.84 -6.59
N LEU A 251 5.26 -9.52 -6.49
CA LEU A 251 4.20 -8.56 -6.18
C LEU A 251 3.93 -7.67 -7.41
N HIS A 252 2.70 -7.64 -7.93
CA HIS A 252 2.39 -6.85 -9.13
C HIS A 252 2.59 -5.35 -8.87
N ARG A 253 2.29 -4.90 -7.65
CA ARG A 253 2.41 -3.51 -7.19
C ARG A 253 3.13 -3.48 -5.83
N PRO A 254 4.48 -3.57 -5.79
CA PRO A 254 5.26 -3.70 -4.55
C PRO A 254 4.88 -2.64 -3.49
N PRO A 255 4.58 -3.01 -2.23
CA PRO A 255 4.00 -2.10 -1.25
C PRO A 255 4.76 -0.79 -1.06
N MET A 256 4.02 0.31 -0.89
CA MET A 256 4.57 1.57 -0.39
C MET A 256 4.63 1.52 1.14
N TYR A 257 5.69 2.06 1.74
CA TYR A 257 5.78 2.17 3.20
C TYR A 257 6.27 3.56 3.61
N ALA A 258 5.86 3.97 4.81
CA ALA A 258 6.45 5.09 5.55
C ALA A 258 6.19 4.92 7.05
N ARG A 259 7.06 5.50 7.87
CA ARG A 259 6.92 5.57 9.33
C ARG A 259 6.22 6.86 9.73
N PHE A 260 5.20 6.72 10.57
CA PHE A 260 4.45 7.82 11.13
C PHE A 260 4.59 7.84 12.65
N ARG A 261 4.28 8.99 13.26
CA ARG A 261 4.14 9.12 14.71
C ARG A 261 2.99 10.04 15.06
N VAL A 262 2.25 9.70 16.11
CA VAL A 262 1.17 10.52 16.64
C VAL A 262 1.72 11.78 17.33
N ARG A 263 1.08 12.93 17.09
CA ARG A 263 1.34 14.17 17.85
C ARG A 263 0.70 14.10 19.22
N THR A 264 1.53 14.12 20.26
CA THR A 264 1.11 14.21 21.66
C THR A 264 1.87 15.32 22.38
N THR A 265 1.58 15.55 23.66
CA THR A 265 2.31 16.52 24.51
C THR A 265 3.68 16.00 24.98
N GLN A 266 4.01 14.74 24.70
CA GLN A 266 5.28 14.08 25.01
C GLN A 266 5.68 13.30 23.75
N PRO A 267 6.31 13.95 22.75
CA PRO A 267 6.51 13.38 21.41
C PRO A 267 7.24 12.04 21.41
N GLU A 268 8.14 11.82 22.36
CA GLU A 268 8.87 10.57 22.62
C GLU A 268 7.99 9.42 23.17
N ARG A 269 6.70 9.67 23.35
CA ARG A 269 5.67 8.71 23.80
C ARG A 269 4.41 8.75 22.93
N GLY A 270 4.39 9.52 21.85
CA GLY A 270 3.32 9.43 20.85
C GLY A 270 3.52 8.17 20.02
N PHE A 271 2.47 7.37 19.85
CA PHE A 271 2.51 6.09 19.14
C PHE A 271 3.22 6.22 17.78
N SER A 272 4.27 5.45 17.53
CA SER A 272 4.90 5.34 16.20
C SER A 272 4.62 4.00 15.54
N PHE A 273 4.61 3.98 14.20
CA PHE A 273 4.31 2.78 13.42
C PHE A 273 4.82 2.91 11.99
N TRP A 274 5.25 1.78 11.41
CA TRP A 274 5.24 1.60 9.95
C TRP A 274 3.82 1.41 9.46
N MET A 275 3.46 2.15 8.42
CA MET A 275 2.27 1.88 7.63
C MET A 275 2.69 1.40 6.23
N VAL A 276 2.14 0.26 5.80
CA VAL A 276 2.57 -0.48 4.60
C VAL A 276 1.36 -0.74 3.70
N ASP A 277 1.25 0.04 2.63
CA ASP A 277 0.11 0.06 1.70
C ASP A 277 0.25 -0.99 0.60
N THR A 278 -0.82 -1.72 0.30
CA THR A 278 -0.84 -2.74 -0.76
C THR A 278 -2.17 -2.79 -1.52
N HIS A 279 -2.08 -3.15 -2.80
CA HIS A 279 -3.19 -3.52 -3.66
C HIS A 279 -2.73 -4.73 -4.48
N THR A 280 -3.04 -5.95 -4.02
CA THR A 280 -2.62 -7.19 -4.69
C THR A 280 -3.41 -7.42 -5.97
N ASP A 281 -2.84 -8.10 -6.95
CA ASP A 281 -3.56 -8.45 -8.17
C ASP A 281 -4.60 -9.58 -7.95
N PRO A 282 -5.86 -9.42 -8.38
CA PRO A 282 -6.90 -10.44 -8.23
C PRO A 282 -6.59 -11.77 -8.96
N ASP A 283 -5.72 -11.76 -9.97
CA ASP A 283 -5.28 -12.98 -10.66
C ASP A 283 -4.07 -13.66 -9.96
N GLU A 284 -3.36 -12.97 -9.06
CA GLU A 284 -2.14 -13.46 -8.37
C GLU A 284 -2.26 -13.55 -6.83
N VAL A 285 -3.44 -13.27 -6.25
CA VAL A 285 -3.70 -13.13 -4.80
C VAL A 285 -2.91 -14.10 -3.91
N SER A 286 -2.91 -15.40 -4.20
CA SER A 286 -2.24 -16.40 -3.34
C SER A 286 -0.72 -16.28 -3.34
N GLN A 287 -0.11 -15.75 -4.41
CA GLN A 287 1.33 -15.49 -4.50
C GLN A 287 1.67 -14.18 -3.79
N GLU A 288 0.88 -13.12 -4.02
CA GLU A 288 1.12 -11.81 -3.43
C GLU A 288 0.93 -11.83 -1.92
N VAL A 289 -0.15 -12.44 -1.41
CA VAL A 289 -0.38 -12.64 0.03
C VAL A 289 0.77 -13.42 0.69
N ASP A 290 1.30 -14.45 0.00
CA ASP A 290 2.45 -15.21 0.49
C ASP A 290 3.78 -14.43 0.41
N ALA A 291 3.86 -13.36 -0.39
CA ALA A 291 4.98 -12.42 -0.39
C ALA A 291 4.82 -11.30 0.64
N LEU A 292 3.59 -10.84 0.89
CA LEU A 292 3.27 -9.87 1.95
C LEU A 292 3.60 -10.41 3.35
N ALA A 293 3.58 -11.73 3.55
CA ALA A 293 4.10 -12.36 4.76
C ALA A 293 5.59 -12.09 4.99
N ASP A 294 6.42 -12.12 3.92
CA ASP A 294 7.84 -11.79 4.01
C ASP A 294 8.03 -10.27 4.20
N VAL A 295 7.21 -9.44 3.54
CA VAL A 295 7.19 -7.98 3.72
C VAL A 295 6.93 -7.60 5.18
N PHE A 296 5.93 -8.22 5.82
CA PHE A 296 5.61 -7.93 7.22
C PHE A 296 6.80 -8.21 8.15
N VAL A 297 7.44 -9.38 7.99
CA VAL A 297 8.63 -9.78 8.76
C VAL A 297 9.83 -8.85 8.48
N VAL A 298 10.00 -8.39 7.24
CA VAL A 298 11.02 -7.39 6.87
C VAL A 298 10.78 -6.06 7.58
N MET A 299 9.56 -5.53 7.52
CA MET A 299 9.24 -4.21 8.08
C MET A 299 9.35 -4.21 9.61
N ARG A 300 8.95 -5.30 10.28
CA ARG A 300 9.08 -5.49 11.74
C ARG A 300 10.55 -5.60 12.22
N SER A 301 11.51 -5.55 11.31
CA SER A 301 12.94 -5.50 11.63
C SER A 301 13.71 -4.49 10.78
N ALA A 302 12.99 -3.55 10.13
CA ALA A 302 13.58 -2.50 9.31
C ALA A 302 14.32 -1.44 10.14
N ARG A 303 13.90 -1.23 11.40
CA ARG A 303 14.55 -0.35 12.39
C ARG A 303 14.53 -1.01 13.78
N PRO A 304 15.53 -0.73 14.63
CA PRO A 304 15.54 -1.19 16.03
C PRO A 304 14.76 -0.28 16.99
N ASP A 305 14.24 0.85 16.49
CA ASP A 305 13.39 1.81 17.20
C ASP A 305 11.96 1.88 16.62
N GLU A 306 11.52 0.80 15.97
CA GLU A 306 10.17 0.64 15.39
C GLU A 306 9.90 -0.85 15.07
N ASP A 307 9.13 -1.55 15.92
CA ASP A 307 8.60 -2.88 15.62
C ASP A 307 7.11 -2.89 15.26
N ASP A 308 6.42 -1.75 15.25
CA ASP A 308 5.01 -1.72 14.85
C ASP A 308 4.79 -1.59 13.35
N VAL A 309 3.98 -2.50 12.82
CA VAL A 309 3.71 -2.65 11.40
C VAL A 309 2.22 -2.83 11.18
N ILE A 310 1.61 -1.81 10.57
CA ILE A 310 0.24 -1.85 10.08
C ILE A 310 0.31 -2.05 8.57
N LEU A 311 0.19 -3.30 8.13
CA LEU A 311 0.05 -3.67 6.73
C LEU A 311 -1.43 -3.59 6.36
N LEU A 312 -1.78 -2.66 5.49
CA LEU A 312 -3.17 -2.37 5.13
C LEU A 312 -3.32 -2.18 3.63
N GLY A 313 -4.54 -2.37 3.12
CA GLY A 313 -4.76 -2.31 1.68
C GLY A 313 -5.96 -3.12 1.22
N ASP A 314 -6.10 -3.17 -0.09
CA ASP A 314 -6.95 -4.14 -0.79
C ASP A 314 -6.12 -5.40 -1.08
N LEU A 315 -6.39 -6.46 -0.32
CA LEU A 315 -5.66 -7.72 -0.41
C LEU A 315 -6.31 -8.69 -1.40
N ASN A 316 -7.42 -8.30 -2.06
CA ASN A 316 -8.31 -9.17 -2.84
C ASN A 316 -8.66 -10.51 -2.13
N ALA A 317 -8.56 -10.53 -0.80
CA ALA A 317 -8.54 -11.71 0.04
C ALA A 317 -9.34 -11.50 1.33
N SER A 318 -10.21 -12.45 1.65
CA SER A 318 -10.73 -12.59 3.01
C SER A 318 -9.66 -13.15 3.95
N PRO A 319 -9.80 -13.03 5.28
CA PRO A 319 -8.87 -13.66 6.23
C PRO A 319 -8.74 -15.19 6.08
N MET A 320 -9.71 -15.87 5.45
CA MET A 320 -9.57 -17.29 5.10
C MET A 320 -8.46 -17.53 4.06
N GLN A 321 -8.19 -16.56 3.19
CA GLN A 321 -7.21 -16.60 2.10
C GLN A 321 -5.83 -16.01 2.45
N PHE A 322 -5.61 -15.49 3.67
CA PHE A 322 -4.36 -14.86 4.12
C PHE A 322 -3.10 -15.78 4.20
N GLY A 323 -3.05 -16.90 3.47
CA GLY A 323 -1.85 -17.70 3.17
C GLY A 323 -0.83 -17.85 4.32
N ARG A 324 0.43 -17.52 4.02
CA ARG A 324 1.56 -17.46 4.96
C ARG A 324 1.47 -16.33 5.99
N ILE A 325 0.68 -15.28 5.77
CA ILE A 325 0.54 -14.18 6.76
C ILE A 325 0.04 -14.78 8.08
N LYS A 326 -0.94 -15.69 8.05
CA LYS A 326 -1.46 -16.42 9.22
C LYS A 326 -0.49 -17.38 9.90
N GLN A 327 0.70 -17.59 9.34
CA GLN A 327 1.76 -18.42 9.92
C GLN A 327 2.78 -17.57 10.71
N ILE A 328 2.70 -16.23 10.60
CA ILE A 328 3.43 -15.30 11.45
C ILE A 328 2.88 -15.47 12.88
N PRO A 329 3.72 -15.69 13.92
CA PRO A 329 3.25 -15.77 15.30
C PRO A 329 2.46 -14.54 15.72
N SER A 330 1.47 -14.72 16.60
CA SER A 330 0.60 -13.67 17.17
C SER A 330 -0.31 -12.89 16.21
N ILE A 331 -0.04 -12.91 14.90
CA ILE A 331 -0.62 -12.04 13.88
C ILE A 331 -2.15 -11.88 13.97
N GLY A 332 -2.61 -10.64 13.92
CA GLY A 332 -4.01 -10.25 13.96
C GLY A 332 -4.42 -9.40 12.75
N TRP A 333 -5.71 -9.14 12.64
CA TRP A 333 -6.28 -8.26 11.64
C TRP A 333 -7.56 -7.61 12.17
N ALA A 334 -7.85 -6.39 11.73
CA ALA A 334 -9.00 -5.62 12.20
C ALA A 334 -10.34 -6.16 11.67
N ILE A 335 -10.44 -6.38 10.36
CA ILE A 335 -11.71 -6.62 9.68
C ILE A 335 -12.00 -8.12 9.57
N SER A 336 -13.12 -8.57 10.13
CA SER A 336 -13.54 -9.97 10.09
C SER A 336 -15.07 -10.10 10.09
N GLY A 337 -15.60 -11.14 9.44
CA GLY A 337 -17.03 -11.46 9.44
C GLY A 337 -17.97 -10.52 8.69
N VAL A 338 -17.47 -9.41 8.12
CA VAL A 338 -18.26 -8.42 7.37
C VAL A 338 -17.67 -8.16 5.97
N PRO A 339 -18.49 -7.83 4.96
CA PRO A 339 -18.00 -7.44 3.65
C PRO A 339 -17.43 -6.03 3.66
N THR A 340 -16.45 -5.79 2.80
CA THR A 340 -15.78 -4.49 2.60
C THR A 340 -16.10 -3.88 1.24
N ASN A 341 -16.45 -4.68 0.23
CA ASN A 341 -16.85 -4.13 -1.07
C ASN A 341 -18.20 -3.38 -1.00
N THR A 342 -18.39 -2.34 -1.82
CA THR A 342 -19.59 -1.48 -1.88
C THR A 342 -20.87 -2.27 -2.15
N ARG A 343 -20.77 -3.43 -2.82
CA ARG A 343 -21.89 -4.35 -3.07
C ARG A 343 -22.29 -5.19 -1.84
N ARG A 344 -21.54 -5.14 -0.73
CA ARG A 344 -21.76 -5.89 0.52
C ARG A 344 -21.76 -7.43 0.34
N THR A 345 -20.89 -7.96 -0.53
CA THR A 345 -20.81 -9.39 -0.88
C THR A 345 -19.46 -10.04 -0.63
N LYS A 346 -18.39 -9.27 -0.42
CA LYS A 346 -17.00 -9.77 -0.30
C LYS A 346 -16.19 -8.96 0.72
N THR A 347 -15.26 -9.64 1.38
CA THR A 347 -14.23 -9.07 2.25
C THR A 347 -12.90 -9.16 1.51
N TYR A 348 -12.27 -8.01 1.26
CA TYR A 348 -11.01 -7.90 0.51
C TYR A 348 -10.00 -6.99 1.23
N ASP A 349 -10.50 -5.89 1.78
CA ASP A 349 -9.72 -4.83 2.42
C ASP A 349 -9.47 -5.15 3.91
N ASN A 350 -8.28 -4.85 4.43
CA ASN A 350 -7.99 -5.06 5.85
C ASN A 350 -6.88 -4.16 6.41
N LEU A 351 -6.67 -4.25 7.72
CA LEU A 351 -5.47 -3.79 8.43
C LEU A 351 -4.93 -4.98 9.25
N ILE A 352 -3.68 -5.36 9.02
CA ILE A 352 -2.98 -6.52 9.57
C ILE A 352 -1.79 -6.04 10.39
N PHE A 353 -1.63 -6.56 11.62
CA PHE A 353 -0.61 -6.14 12.58
C PHE A 353 -0.37 -7.25 13.62
N ASP A 354 0.73 -7.18 14.37
CA ASP A 354 1.02 -8.10 15.48
C ASP A 354 0.52 -7.46 16.79
N PRO A 355 -0.58 -7.93 17.41
CA PRO A 355 -1.16 -7.31 18.61
C PRO A 355 -0.30 -7.49 19.89
N ILE A 356 0.85 -8.17 19.80
CA ILE A 356 1.81 -8.27 20.91
C ILE A 356 2.86 -7.15 20.86
N THR A 357 3.20 -6.64 19.67
CA THR A 357 3.95 -5.37 19.51
C THR A 357 2.97 -4.21 19.52
N THR A 358 1.99 -4.21 18.59
CA THR A 358 1.04 -3.12 18.30
C THR A 358 -0.13 -3.15 19.28
N ARG A 359 0.20 -2.97 20.56
CA ARG A 359 -0.70 -3.09 21.71
C ARG A 359 -1.67 -1.91 21.82
N GLU A 360 -1.46 -0.87 21.03
CA GLU A 360 -2.23 0.35 20.89
C GLU A 360 -3.60 0.08 20.27
N TYR A 361 -3.74 -1.00 19.50
CA TYR A 361 -5.00 -1.37 18.87
C TYR A 361 -6.11 -1.53 19.91
N THR A 362 -7.08 -0.60 19.89
CA THR A 362 -8.11 -0.49 20.95
C THR A 362 -9.24 -1.52 20.83
N GLY A 363 -9.12 -2.50 19.92
CA GLY A 363 -10.20 -3.43 19.56
C GLY A 363 -11.36 -2.80 18.77
N ARG A 364 -11.34 -1.46 18.55
CA ARG A 364 -12.32 -0.73 17.74
C ARG A 364 -11.88 -0.71 16.28
N TRP A 365 -12.80 -1.07 15.39
CA TRP A 365 -12.62 -1.09 13.94
C TRP A 365 -13.97 -0.91 13.24
N GLY A 366 -13.96 -0.73 11.92
CA GLY A 366 -15.18 -0.71 11.13
C GLY A 366 -14.97 -0.63 9.62
N VAL A 367 -16.11 -0.62 8.92
CA VAL A 367 -16.22 -0.40 7.47
C VAL A 367 -17.13 0.81 7.27
N VAL A 368 -16.70 1.81 6.49
CA VAL A 368 -17.51 3.00 6.17
C VAL A 368 -18.42 2.68 4.99
N ASP A 369 -19.56 2.08 5.27
CA ASP A 369 -20.59 1.75 4.29
C ASP A 369 -21.05 3.02 3.52
N LEU A 370 -20.53 3.21 2.30
CA LEU A 370 -20.71 4.44 1.53
C LEU A 370 -22.20 4.74 1.22
N GLN A 371 -23.03 3.70 1.13
CA GLN A 371 -24.48 3.85 0.93
C GLN A 371 -25.16 4.33 2.21
N ASN A 372 -24.90 3.68 3.35
CA ASN A 372 -25.56 4.01 4.62
C ASN A 372 -25.04 5.33 5.23
N THR A 373 -23.73 5.57 5.22
CA THR A 373 -23.11 6.75 5.85
C THR A 373 -23.44 8.06 5.11
N PHE A 374 -23.63 8.01 3.79
CA PHE A 374 -23.86 9.20 2.96
C PHE A 374 -25.25 9.23 2.28
N GLY A 375 -26.12 8.25 2.56
CA GLY A 375 -27.47 8.18 1.98
C GLY A 375 -27.48 7.90 0.47
N LEU A 376 -26.43 7.26 -0.05
CA LEU A 376 -26.27 7.02 -1.49
C LEU A 376 -27.02 5.75 -1.93
N SER A 377 -27.62 5.79 -3.12
CA SER A 377 -27.99 4.56 -3.82
C SER A 377 -26.73 3.77 -4.21
N ILE A 378 -26.88 2.46 -4.44
CA ILE A 378 -25.78 1.59 -4.90
C ILE A 378 -25.04 2.19 -6.12
N ASP A 379 -25.76 2.72 -7.10
CA ASP A 379 -25.16 3.30 -8.32
C ASP A 379 -24.37 4.58 -8.04
N LYS A 380 -24.74 5.36 -7.01
CA LYS A 380 -23.98 6.56 -6.59
C LYS A 380 -22.81 6.20 -5.69
N ALA A 381 -22.94 5.21 -4.82
CA ALA A 381 -21.81 4.69 -4.06
C ALA A 381 -20.73 4.09 -5.00
N LEU A 382 -21.14 3.33 -6.02
CA LEU A 382 -20.24 2.79 -7.06
C LEU A 382 -19.57 3.87 -7.93
N GLN A 383 -20.08 5.11 -7.97
CA GLN A 383 -19.37 6.24 -8.61
C GLN A 383 -18.23 6.76 -7.72
N VAL A 384 -18.33 6.59 -6.40
CA VAL A 384 -17.29 6.90 -5.42
C VAL A 384 -16.22 5.80 -5.43
N SER A 385 -16.59 4.55 -5.13
CA SER A 385 -15.76 3.35 -5.30
C SER A 385 -16.61 2.08 -5.21
N ASP A 386 -16.14 0.97 -5.77
CA ASP A 386 -16.70 -0.37 -5.53
C ASP A 386 -16.13 -1.07 -4.29
N HIS A 387 -15.20 -0.42 -3.58
CA HIS A 387 -14.76 -0.75 -2.22
C HIS A 387 -15.26 0.30 -1.20
N ASN A 388 -15.48 -0.11 0.05
CA ASN A 388 -15.72 0.82 1.16
C ASN A 388 -14.42 1.01 1.96
N PRO A 389 -14.17 2.19 2.56
CA PRO A 389 -13.06 2.39 3.49
C PRO A 389 -13.13 1.43 4.69
N VAL A 390 -11.99 0.84 5.06
CA VAL A 390 -11.83 0.04 6.28
C VAL A 390 -10.92 0.76 7.27
N TRP A 391 -11.18 0.63 8.57
CA TRP A 391 -10.42 1.38 9.58
C TRP A 391 -10.29 0.65 10.92
N ALA A 392 -9.28 1.04 11.68
CA ALA A 392 -9.04 0.65 13.07
C ALA A 392 -8.63 1.86 13.94
N ALA A 393 -8.92 1.78 15.24
CA ALA A 393 -8.60 2.81 16.22
C ALA A 393 -7.47 2.36 17.15
N PHE A 394 -6.43 3.18 17.25
CA PHE A 394 -5.22 2.93 18.04
C PHE A 394 -5.09 3.97 19.17
N SER A 395 -4.41 3.63 20.25
CA SER A 395 -3.96 4.58 21.27
C SER A 395 -3.13 5.69 20.62
N PRO A 396 -3.25 6.96 21.06
CA PRO A 396 -2.34 8.02 20.65
C PRO A 396 -0.96 7.91 21.35
N TRP A 397 -0.86 7.06 22.38
CA TRP A 397 0.33 6.85 23.19
C TRP A 397 0.95 5.49 22.92
N GLU A 398 2.28 5.49 22.78
CA GLU A 398 3.15 4.31 22.78
C GLU A 398 2.97 3.48 24.07
N LEU A 399 2.76 2.18 23.94
CA LEU A 399 2.67 1.21 25.04
C LEU A 399 3.87 0.26 24.96
N PRO A 400 4.68 0.11 26.02
CA PRO A 400 5.87 -0.73 25.95
C PRO A 400 5.52 -2.19 25.65
N ALA A 401 6.30 -2.81 24.75
CA ALA A 401 6.28 -4.24 24.50
C ALA A 401 6.32 -5.02 25.82
N SER A 402 5.50 -6.07 25.92
CA SER A 402 5.29 -6.75 27.20
C SER A 402 6.56 -7.48 27.68
N GLN A 403 6.96 -7.29 28.94
CA GLN A 403 8.12 -7.98 29.55
C GLN A 403 7.85 -9.47 29.85
N GLY A 404 6.98 -10.12 29.07
CA GLY A 404 6.36 -11.43 29.33
C GLY A 404 7.19 -12.65 28.96
N ALA A 405 8.53 -12.57 28.95
CA ALA A 405 9.40 -13.66 28.48
C ALA A 405 10.62 -13.97 29.38
N LEU A 406 10.82 -13.27 30.51
CA LEU A 406 11.99 -13.48 31.39
C LEU A 406 11.70 -13.68 32.88
N MET A 407 10.43 -13.72 33.31
CA MET A 407 10.11 -14.24 34.63
C MET A 407 10.15 -15.77 34.62
N GLN A 408 11.25 -16.34 35.14
CA GLN A 408 11.26 -17.73 35.57
C GLN A 408 10.12 -17.95 36.59
N PRO A 409 9.36 -19.06 36.51
CA PRO A 409 8.34 -19.35 37.50
C PRO A 409 9.02 -19.56 38.86
N ALA A 410 8.70 -18.71 39.84
CA ALA A 410 9.18 -18.88 41.20
C ALA A 410 8.76 -20.26 41.73
N ALA A 411 9.73 -21.06 42.17
CA ALA A 411 9.50 -22.44 42.55
C ALA A 411 8.52 -22.52 43.73
N ILE A 412 7.32 -23.07 43.49
CA ILE A 412 6.31 -23.31 44.52
C ILE A 412 6.88 -24.34 45.51
N PRO A 413 7.01 -24.02 46.81
CA PRO A 413 7.49 -24.99 47.78
C PRO A 413 6.46 -26.12 47.94
N MET A 414 6.84 -27.35 47.61
CA MET A 414 5.99 -28.52 47.81
C MET A 414 5.72 -28.73 49.31
N PRO A 415 4.45 -28.92 49.74
CA PRO A 415 4.13 -29.13 51.14
C PRO A 415 4.68 -30.46 51.64
N VAL A 416 5.49 -30.42 52.70
CA VAL A 416 6.04 -31.63 53.33
C VAL A 416 4.91 -32.43 53.99
N SER A 417 4.52 -33.54 53.38
CA SER A 417 3.57 -34.48 53.97
C SER A 417 4.19 -35.16 55.20
N ARG A 418 3.65 -34.88 56.39
CA ARG A 418 4.02 -35.63 57.59
C ARG A 418 3.44 -37.05 57.52
N ARG A 419 4.28 -38.03 57.87
CA ARG A 419 3.90 -39.29 58.52
C ARG A 419 4.81 -39.45 59.74
#